data_AF-A0A2N2B1P9-F1
#
_entry.id   AF-A0A2N2B1P9-F1
#
_cell.length_a   1.000
_cell.length_b   1.000
_cell.length_c   1.000
_cell.angle_alpha   90.00
_cell.angle_beta   90.00
_cell.angle_gamma   90.00
#
_symmetry.space_group_name_H-M   'P 1'
#
loop_
_entity.id
_entity.type
_entity.pdbx_description
1 polymer ?
#
loop_
_entity_poly.entity_id
_entity_poly.type
_entity_poly.pdbx_seq_one_letter_code
_entity_poly.pdbx_strand_id
1 'polypeptide(L)'
;MKINLSKRIAMFVAALIIFVSLILGITAVKFSSDVIVETAEDAMLEYAIEGANEMKALIDIRLGILNEVASRERTRTMIWETQMVSLSQDVERLGYLDMAVVLPNGTATYVISGETAQLGDRAYIKKALQGEANISDVIVSKVTGTTVLIDAAPIMVNGKVVGV
;
A
#
# COMPACT_ATOMS: atom_id res chain seq x y z
N MET A 1 -0.55 -77.00 10.21
CA MET A 1 -1.17 -76.67 11.52
C MET A 1 -2.63 -76.27 11.28
N LYS A 2 -3.62 -77.01 11.77
CA LYS A 2 -5.05 -76.66 11.57
C LYS A 2 -5.41 -75.47 12.48
N ILE A 3 -5.93 -74.39 11.91
CA ILE A 3 -6.34 -73.20 12.66
C ILE A 3 -7.63 -73.54 13.41
N ASN A 4 -7.65 -73.36 14.74
CA ASN A 4 -8.85 -73.54 15.57
C ASN A 4 -9.81 -72.34 15.43
N LEU A 5 -11.10 -72.57 15.67
CA LEU A 5 -12.18 -71.59 15.43
C LEU A 5 -11.92 -70.23 16.09
N SER A 6 -11.41 -70.22 17.33
CA SER A 6 -11.08 -69.01 18.08
C SER A 6 -9.99 -68.16 17.41
N LYS A 7 -8.94 -68.79 16.84
CA LYS A 7 -7.89 -68.06 16.10
C LYS A 7 -8.43 -67.45 14.80
N ARG A 8 -9.38 -68.13 14.14
CA ARG A 8 -10.02 -67.64 12.93
C ARG A 8 -10.88 -66.39 13.22
N ILE A 9 -11.65 -66.40 14.31
CA ILE A 9 -12.45 -65.25 14.77
C ILE A 9 -11.54 -64.09 15.16
N ALA A 10 -10.49 -64.33 15.95
CA ALA A 10 -9.55 -63.30 16.36
C ALA A 10 -8.86 -62.61 15.17
N MET A 11 -8.49 -63.37 14.13
CA MET A 11 -7.91 -62.83 12.91
C MET A 11 -8.88 -61.91 12.15
N PHE A 12 -10.16 -62.29 12.04
CA PHE A 12 -11.17 -61.44 11.40
C PHE A 12 -11.43 -60.15 12.17
N VAL A 13 -11.49 -60.22 13.51
CA VAL A 13 -11.66 -59.02 14.36
C VAL A 13 -10.45 -58.09 14.22
N ALA A 14 -9.22 -58.64 14.25
CA ALA A 14 -8.01 -57.85 14.05
C ALA A 14 -7.98 -57.17 12.67
N ALA A 15 -8.34 -57.90 11.60
CA ALA A 15 -8.41 -57.35 10.26
C ALA A 15 -9.46 -56.21 10.16
N LEU A 16 -10.62 -56.37 10.80
CA LEU A 16 -11.66 -55.35 10.85
C LEU A 16 -11.19 -54.09 11.58
N ILE A 17 -10.51 -54.24 12.72
CA ILE A 17 -9.95 -53.11 13.49
C ILE A 17 -8.93 -52.34 12.67
N ILE A 18 -8.04 -53.04 11.95
CA ILE A 18 -7.05 -52.42 11.06
C ILE A 18 -7.78 -51.66 9.94
N PHE A 19 -8.77 -52.28 9.31
CA PHE A 19 -9.53 -51.66 8.22
C PHE A 19 -10.23 -50.37 8.66
N VAL A 20 -10.95 -50.41 9.79
CA VAL A 20 -11.64 -49.23 10.34
C VAL A 20 -10.64 -48.14 10.74
N SER A 21 -9.56 -48.51 11.43
CA SER A 21 -8.50 -47.57 11.81
C SER A 21 -7.86 -46.89 10.61
N LEU A 22 -7.67 -47.63 9.50
CA LEU A 22 -7.03 -47.13 8.29
C LEU A 22 -7.92 -46.15 7.54
N ILE A 23 -9.23 -46.43 7.45
CA ILE A 23 -10.20 -45.50 6.87
C ILE A 23 -10.25 -44.22 7.70
N LEU A 24 -10.43 -44.36 9.02
CA LEU A 24 -10.51 -43.20 9.92
C LEU A 24 -9.23 -42.36 9.88
N GLY A 25 -8.05 -43.00 9.85
CA GLY A 25 -6.78 -42.31 9.73
C GLY A 25 -6.68 -41.51 8.43
N ILE A 26 -7.04 -42.09 7.29
CA ILE A 26 -7.01 -41.39 6.00
C ILE A 26 -7.99 -40.21 5.99
N THR A 27 -9.22 -40.41 6.48
CA THR A 27 -10.21 -39.33 6.53
C THR A 27 -9.80 -38.23 7.49
N ALA A 28 -9.23 -38.59 8.65
CA ALA A 28 -8.78 -37.63 9.64
C ALA A 28 -7.62 -36.78 9.10
N VAL A 29 -6.65 -37.41 8.41
CA VAL A 29 -5.54 -36.66 7.80
C VAL A 29 -6.06 -35.72 6.72
N LYS A 30 -6.92 -36.19 5.80
CA LYS A 30 -7.47 -35.33 4.74
C LYS A 30 -8.25 -34.15 5.32
N PHE A 31 -9.21 -34.41 6.20
CA PHE A 31 -10.01 -33.38 6.84
C PHE A 31 -9.15 -32.38 7.62
N SER A 32 -8.17 -32.86 8.39
CA SER A 32 -7.26 -31.99 9.13
C SER A 32 -6.40 -31.15 8.20
N SER A 33 -5.89 -31.74 7.11
CA SER A 33 -5.10 -31.03 6.12
C SER A 33 -5.91 -29.92 5.46
N ASP A 34 -7.14 -30.22 5.03
CA ASP A 34 -8.03 -29.25 4.38
C ASP A 34 -8.34 -28.07 5.32
N VAL A 35 -8.70 -28.36 6.58
CA VAL A 35 -8.99 -27.34 7.59
C VAL A 35 -7.76 -26.48 7.91
N ILE A 36 -6.58 -27.09 8.03
CA ILE A 36 -5.34 -26.36 8.30
C ILE A 36 -4.98 -25.43 7.13
N VAL A 37 -5.14 -25.90 5.89
CA VAL A 37 -4.87 -25.10 4.69
C VAL A 37 -5.85 -23.92 4.60
N GLU A 38 -7.15 -24.17 4.74
CA GLU A 38 -8.19 -23.12 4.73
C GLU A 38 -7.93 -22.08 5.83
N THR A 39 -7.65 -22.52 7.05
CA THR A 39 -7.33 -21.62 8.17
C THR A 39 -6.07 -20.80 7.90
N ALA A 40 -5.05 -21.39 7.28
CA ALA A 40 -3.83 -20.69 6.91
C ALA A 40 -4.08 -19.66 5.80
N GLU A 41 -4.88 -19.99 4.79
CA GLU A 41 -5.28 -19.08 3.72
C GLU A 41 -6.08 -17.89 4.26
N ASP A 42 -7.07 -18.14 5.13
CA ASP A 42 -7.86 -17.09 5.78
C ASP A 42 -6.99 -16.16 6.62
N ALA A 43 -6.08 -16.73 7.43
CA ALA A 43 -5.15 -15.94 8.23
C ALA A 43 -4.21 -15.10 7.34
N MET A 44 -3.69 -15.67 6.25
CA MET A 44 -2.84 -14.93 5.30
C MET A 44 -3.60 -13.80 4.63
N LEU A 45 -4.87 -13.99 4.28
CA LEU A 45 -5.73 -12.95 3.72
C LEU A 45 -5.98 -11.83 4.74
N GLU A 46 -6.28 -12.18 6.00
CA GLU A 46 -6.48 -11.22 7.08
C GLU A 46 -5.21 -10.38 7.31
N TYR A 47 -4.04 -11.02 7.37
CA TYR A 47 -2.75 -10.32 7.48
C TYR A 47 -2.48 -9.40 6.29
N ALA A 48 -2.79 -9.82 5.07
CA ALA A 48 -2.61 -8.98 3.88
C ALA A 48 -3.53 -7.74 3.93
N ILE A 49 -4.78 -7.90 4.38
CA ILE A 49 -5.73 -6.80 4.56
C ILE A 49 -5.26 -5.86 5.66
N GLU A 50 -4.81 -6.38 6.80
CA GLU A 50 -4.28 -5.57 7.91
C GLU A 50 -3.08 -4.74 7.45
N GLY A 51 -2.11 -5.35 6.78
CA GLY A 51 -0.96 -4.65 6.22
C GLY A 51 -1.34 -3.59 5.17
N ALA A 52 -2.33 -3.87 4.33
CA ALA A 52 -2.85 -2.89 3.37
C ALA A 52 -3.52 -1.70 4.07
N ASN A 53 -4.27 -1.94 5.15
CA ASN A 53 -4.91 -0.90 5.95
C ASN A 53 -3.87 -0.05 6.70
N GLU A 54 -2.80 -0.65 7.22
CA GLU A 54 -1.69 0.08 7.84
C GLU A 54 -1.01 1.00 6.82
N MET A 55 -0.69 0.48 5.64
CA MET A 55 -0.10 1.28 4.54
C MET A 55 -1.02 2.41 4.10
N LYS A 56 -2.33 2.15 4.00
CA LYS A 56 -3.32 3.18 3.69
C LYS A 56 -3.35 4.27 4.74
N ALA A 57 -3.36 3.91 6.03
CA ALA A 57 -3.34 4.90 7.12
C ALA A 57 -2.07 5.77 7.06
N LEU A 58 -0.91 5.19 6.75
CA LEU A 58 0.33 5.96 6.57
C LEU A 58 0.25 6.92 5.38
N ILE A 59 -0.31 6.51 4.25
CA ILE A 59 -0.53 7.37 3.08
C ILE A 59 -1.49 8.50 3.43
N ASP A 60 -2.62 8.20 4.09
CA ASP A 60 -3.62 9.20 4.48
C ASP A 60 -3.02 10.24 5.43
N ILE A 61 -2.17 9.82 6.39
CA ILE A 61 -1.45 10.74 7.28
C ILE A 61 -0.50 11.65 6.49
N ARG A 62 0.30 11.10 5.57
CA ARG A 62 1.25 11.88 4.77
C ARG A 62 0.55 12.88 3.85
N LEU A 63 -0.51 12.46 3.17
CA LEU A 63 -1.33 13.33 2.34
C LEU A 63 -2.02 14.41 3.17
N GLY A 64 -2.51 14.07 4.37
CA GLY A 64 -3.07 15.06 5.31
C GLY A 64 -2.05 16.14 5.68
N ILE A 65 -0.82 15.73 6.05
CA ILE A 65 0.27 16.66 6.37
C ILE A 65 0.64 17.52 5.16
N LEU A 66 0.77 16.93 3.96
CA LEU A 66 1.11 17.68 2.75
C LEU A 66 0.00 18.66 2.37
N ASN A 67 -1.26 18.28 2.52
CA ASN A 67 -2.41 19.13 2.27
C ASN A 67 -2.48 20.32 3.24
N GLU A 68 -2.11 20.12 4.51
CA GLU A 68 -1.95 21.22 5.46
C GLU A 68 -0.81 22.16 5.05
N VAL A 69 0.32 21.62 4.58
CA VAL A 69 1.44 22.43 4.05
C VAL A 69 1.01 23.24 2.82
N ALA A 70 0.25 22.63 1.90
CA ALA A 70 -0.32 23.29 0.72
C ALA A 70 -1.32 24.41 1.09
N SER A 71 -2.04 24.25 2.20
CA SER A 71 -3.06 25.18 2.68
C SER A 71 -2.51 26.37 3.48
N ARG A 72 -1.21 26.40 3.82
CA ARG A 72 -0.59 27.51 4.55
C ARG A 72 -0.64 28.81 3.73
N GLU A 73 -0.85 29.95 4.39
CA GLU A 73 -0.92 31.27 3.73
C GLU A 73 0.29 31.54 2.82
N ARG A 74 1.49 31.31 3.35
CA ARG A 74 2.77 31.41 2.62
C ARG A 74 2.81 30.54 1.36
N THR A 75 2.25 29.33 1.39
CA THR A 75 2.16 28.42 0.24
C THR A 75 1.11 28.89 -0.77
N ARG A 76 -0.04 29.36 -0.28
CA ARG A 76 -1.17 29.84 -1.09
C ARG A 76 -0.90 31.15 -1.84
N THR A 77 0.17 31.88 -1.49
CA THR A 77 0.58 33.09 -2.21
C THR A 77 0.89 32.83 -3.69
N MET A 78 1.33 31.62 -4.05
CA MET A 78 1.89 31.29 -5.36
C MET A 78 3.05 32.20 -5.79
N ILE A 79 3.70 32.88 -4.83
CA ILE A 79 4.93 33.65 -5.04
C ILE A 79 6.10 32.71 -4.74
N TRP A 80 6.88 32.39 -5.76
CA TRP A 80 7.92 31.36 -5.68
C TRP A 80 8.89 31.58 -4.52
N GLU A 81 9.41 32.79 -4.34
CA GLU A 81 10.39 33.09 -3.28
C GLU A 81 9.79 32.83 -1.89
N THR A 82 8.49 33.12 -1.71
CA THR A 82 7.79 32.87 -0.45
C THR A 82 7.57 31.37 -0.25
N GLN A 83 7.16 30.66 -1.30
CA GLN A 83 6.92 29.22 -1.27
C GLN A 83 8.20 28.42 -1.05
N MET A 84 9.29 28.79 -1.73
CA MET A 84 10.58 28.14 -1.62
C MET A 84 11.08 28.21 -0.18
N VAL A 85 11.23 29.41 0.39
CA VAL A 85 11.67 29.60 1.78
C VAL A 85 10.76 28.86 2.77
N SER A 86 9.46 28.87 2.49
CA SER A 86 8.44 28.17 3.26
C SER A 86 8.66 26.64 3.26
N LEU A 87 8.86 26.05 2.08
CA LEU A 87 8.85 24.62 1.87
C LEU A 87 10.23 23.98 2.11
N SER A 88 11.35 24.71 1.95
CA SER A 88 12.70 24.15 2.09
C SER A 88 12.91 23.47 3.46
N GLN A 89 12.37 24.06 4.53
CA GLN A 89 12.44 23.48 5.88
C GLN A 89 11.54 22.24 6.04
N ASP A 90 10.46 22.14 5.26
CA ASP A 90 9.52 21.03 5.33
C ASP A 90 10.00 19.81 4.55
N VAL A 91 10.88 19.97 3.54
CA VAL A 91 11.45 18.85 2.78
C VAL A 91 12.14 17.85 3.70
N GLU A 92 13.17 18.28 4.43
CA GLU A 92 13.92 17.41 5.35
C GLU A 92 13.07 17.00 6.56
N ARG A 93 12.32 17.94 7.14
CA ARG A 93 11.50 17.71 8.34
C ARG A 93 10.43 16.63 8.11
N LEU A 94 9.89 16.54 6.89
CA LEU A 94 8.86 15.56 6.54
C LEU A 94 9.43 14.33 5.81
N GLY A 95 10.75 14.28 5.58
CA GLY A 95 11.42 13.13 4.98
C GLY A 95 11.18 12.97 3.48
N TYR A 96 10.88 14.05 2.75
CA TYR A 96 10.81 14.02 1.29
C TYR A 96 12.20 14.18 0.68
N LEU A 97 12.40 13.58 -0.51
CA LEU A 97 13.63 13.78 -1.29
C LEU A 97 13.77 15.23 -1.76
N ASP A 98 12.65 15.80 -2.22
CA ASP A 98 12.47 17.21 -2.57
C ASP A 98 10.96 17.49 -2.59
N MET A 99 10.57 18.77 -2.62
CA MET A 99 9.21 19.21 -2.91
C MET A 99 9.23 20.07 -4.17
N ALA A 100 8.14 20.06 -4.93
CA ALA A 100 7.97 20.96 -6.05
C ALA A 100 6.66 21.72 -5.93
N VAL A 101 6.66 22.97 -6.38
CA VAL A 101 5.43 23.71 -6.66
C VAL A 101 5.13 23.56 -8.14
N VAL A 102 3.92 23.14 -8.48
CA VAL A 102 3.46 22.95 -9.85
C VAL A 102 2.40 23.99 -10.18
N LEU A 103 2.67 24.77 -11.24
CA LEU A 103 1.73 25.73 -11.78
C LEU A 103 0.58 25.02 -12.54
N PRO A 104 -0.57 25.68 -12.76
CA PRO A 104 -1.71 25.08 -13.47
C PRO A 104 -1.39 24.62 -14.90
N ASN A 105 -0.34 25.17 -15.53
CA ASN A 105 0.15 24.73 -16.83
C ASN A 105 1.00 23.44 -16.76
N GLY A 106 1.21 22.88 -15.56
CA GLY A 106 1.98 21.67 -15.32
C GLY A 106 3.50 21.88 -15.17
N THR A 107 3.99 23.12 -15.16
CA THR A 107 5.40 23.43 -14.91
C THR A 107 5.68 23.30 -13.41
N ALA A 108 6.59 22.40 -13.06
CA ALA A 108 7.03 22.16 -11.69
C ALA A 108 8.40 22.80 -11.46
N THR A 109 8.58 23.43 -10.30
CA THR A 109 9.87 23.94 -9.83
C THR A 109 10.17 23.33 -8.47
N TYR A 110 11.33 22.67 -8.37
CA TYR A 110 11.75 21.95 -7.17
C TYR A 110 12.45 22.88 -6.18
N VAL A 111 12.18 22.69 -4.89
CA VAL A 111 12.50 23.64 -3.83
C VAL A 111 13.97 23.56 -3.41
N ILE A 112 14.54 22.35 -3.32
CA ILE A 112 15.95 22.15 -2.94
C ILE A 112 16.86 22.22 -4.16
N SER A 113 16.52 21.48 -5.22
CA SER A 113 17.36 21.41 -6.42
C SER A 113 17.25 22.66 -7.31
N GLY A 114 16.13 23.37 -7.28
CA GLY A 114 15.84 24.47 -8.21
C GLY A 114 15.56 24.01 -9.64
N GLU A 115 15.60 22.70 -9.90
CA GLU A 115 15.33 22.16 -11.23
C GLU A 115 13.85 22.32 -11.60
N THR A 116 13.58 22.30 -12.90
CA THR A 116 12.21 22.39 -13.42
C THR A 116 11.87 21.18 -14.27
N ALA A 117 10.60 20.79 -14.23
CA ALA A 117 10.10 19.68 -15.02
C ALA A 117 8.66 19.96 -15.49
N GLN A 118 8.31 19.41 -16.66
CA GLN A 118 6.93 19.44 -17.14
C GLN A 118 6.20 18.18 -16.69
N LEU A 119 5.24 18.33 -15.78
CA LEU A 119 4.50 17.24 -15.14
C LEU A 119 2.99 17.24 -15.43
N GLY A 120 2.49 18.21 -16.20
CA GLY A 120 1.05 18.30 -16.53
C GLY A 120 0.48 17.10 -17.30
N ASP A 121 1.32 16.26 -17.88
CA ASP A 121 0.94 14.98 -18.50
C ASP A 121 0.65 13.88 -17.47
N ARG A 122 1.22 13.97 -16.26
CA ARG A 122 1.17 12.96 -15.22
C ARG A 122 -0.20 12.87 -14.55
N ALA A 123 -0.67 11.64 -14.32
CA ALA A 123 -1.99 11.38 -13.74
C ALA A 123 -2.17 11.98 -12.33
N TYR A 124 -1.14 11.88 -11.47
CA TYR A 124 -1.20 12.40 -10.10
C TYR A 124 -1.31 13.92 -10.05
N ILE A 125 -0.65 14.63 -10.98
CA ILE A 125 -0.80 16.09 -11.14
C ILE A 125 -2.18 16.45 -11.64
N LYS A 126 -2.72 15.72 -12.63
CA LYS A 126 -4.07 15.97 -13.15
C LYS A 126 -5.14 15.82 -12.05
N LYS A 127 -5.03 14.79 -11.20
CA LYS A 127 -5.91 14.59 -10.06
C LYS A 127 -5.80 15.72 -9.02
N ALA A 128 -4.57 16.11 -8.67
CA ALA A 128 -4.36 17.22 -7.74
C ALA A 128 -4.87 18.55 -8.32
N LEU A 129 -4.70 18.81 -9.62
CA LEU A 129 -5.29 19.97 -10.30
C LEU A 129 -6.83 19.94 -10.35
N GLN A 130 -7.45 18.78 -10.13
CA GLN A 130 -8.90 18.62 -9.96
C GLN A 130 -9.36 18.79 -8.50
N GLY A 131 -8.44 19.05 -7.58
CA GLY A 131 -8.72 19.22 -6.15
C GLY A 131 -8.60 17.94 -5.32
N GLU A 132 -8.07 16.85 -5.89
CA GLU A 132 -7.91 15.57 -5.19
C GLU A 132 -6.46 15.36 -4.75
N ALA A 133 -6.21 15.41 -3.43
CA ALA A 133 -4.93 14.98 -2.88
C ALA A 133 -4.74 13.47 -3.13
N ASN A 134 -3.60 13.08 -3.67
CA ASN A 134 -3.38 11.72 -4.15
C ASN A 134 -1.88 11.36 -4.19
N ILE A 135 -1.62 10.08 -4.44
CA ILE A 135 -0.28 9.52 -4.58
C ILE A 135 -0.11 8.92 -5.98
N SER A 136 1.09 9.01 -6.54
CA SER A 136 1.42 8.37 -7.81
C SER A 136 1.60 6.86 -7.64
N ASP A 137 1.53 6.12 -8.76
CA ASP A 137 2.21 4.83 -8.83
C ASP A 137 3.72 5.01 -8.68
N VAL A 138 4.45 3.90 -8.55
CA VAL A 138 5.91 3.92 -8.63
C VAL A 138 6.33 4.33 -10.04
N ILE A 139 7.02 5.48 -10.15
CA ILE A 139 7.42 6.07 -11.43
C ILE A 139 8.90 6.43 -11.44
N VAL A 140 9.47 6.63 -12.64
CA VAL A 140 10.80 7.24 -12.79
C VAL A 140 10.67 8.76 -12.82
N SER A 141 11.39 9.43 -11.93
CA SER A 141 11.48 10.89 -11.85
C SER A 141 12.07 11.49 -13.14
N LYS A 142 11.45 12.56 -13.66
CA LYS A 142 11.98 13.28 -14.84
C LYS A 142 13.25 14.11 -14.51
N VAL A 143 13.50 14.34 -13.23
CA VAL A 143 14.62 15.14 -12.70
C VAL A 143 15.81 14.22 -12.40
N THR A 144 15.61 13.24 -11.52
CA THR A 144 16.70 12.39 -11.00
C THR A 144 16.93 11.12 -11.79
N GLY A 145 15.98 10.69 -12.63
CA GLY A 145 16.03 9.39 -13.31
C GLY A 145 15.89 8.18 -12.37
N THR A 146 15.60 8.41 -11.09
CA THR A 146 15.41 7.34 -10.08
C THR A 146 13.95 6.99 -9.90
N THR A 147 13.71 5.79 -9.39
CA THR A 147 12.37 5.30 -9.04
C THR A 147 11.87 5.98 -7.77
N VAL A 148 10.70 6.61 -7.83
CA VAL A 148 10.09 7.39 -6.75
C VAL A 148 8.57 7.18 -6.67
N LEU A 149 8.04 7.54 -5.51
CA LEU A 149 6.60 7.71 -5.25
C LEU A 149 6.37 9.19 -4.95
N ILE A 150 5.31 9.79 -5.49
CA ILE A 150 5.05 11.22 -5.36
C ILE A 150 3.69 11.44 -4.72
N ASP A 151 3.70 12.11 -3.57
CA ASP A 151 2.52 12.66 -2.92
C ASP A 151 2.20 14.02 -3.57
N ALA A 152 0.92 14.27 -3.88
CA ALA A 152 0.46 15.50 -4.52
C ALA A 152 -0.79 16.04 -3.82
N ALA A 153 -0.77 17.32 -3.46
CA ALA A 153 -1.89 17.98 -2.81
C ALA A 153 -2.25 19.29 -3.54
N PRO A 154 -3.53 19.62 -3.73
CA PRO A 154 -3.94 20.87 -4.36
C PRO A 154 -3.60 22.08 -3.48
N ILE A 155 -3.05 23.13 -4.10
CA ILE A 155 -2.96 24.45 -3.47
C ILE A 155 -4.26 25.19 -3.80
N MET A 156 -5.10 25.44 -2.79
CA MET A 156 -6.43 26.02 -2.94
C MET A 156 -6.48 27.47 -2.47
N VAL A 157 -7.06 28.38 -3.27
CA VAL A 157 -7.36 29.76 -2.87
C VAL A 157 -8.82 30.07 -3.17
N ASN A 158 -9.60 30.42 -2.15
CA ASN A 158 -11.03 30.75 -2.26
C ASN A 158 -11.84 29.69 -3.03
N GLY A 159 -11.57 28.41 -2.74
CA GLY A 159 -12.24 27.27 -3.37
C GLY A 159 -11.77 26.91 -4.78
N LYS A 160 -10.70 27.55 -5.29
CA LYS A 160 -10.13 27.26 -6.61
C LYS A 160 -8.72 26.68 -6.47
N VAL A 161 -8.41 25.67 -7.27
CA VAL A 161 -7.04 25.15 -7.38
C VAL A 161 -6.20 26.16 -8.15
N VAL A 162 -5.12 26.65 -7.52
CA VAL A 162 -4.17 27.60 -8.12
C VAL A 162 -2.80 27.00 -8.40
N GLY A 163 -2.56 25.76 -7.93
CA GLY A 163 -1.35 24.99 -8.14
C GLY A 163 -1.44 23.64 -7.43
N VAL A 164 -0.34 22.90 -7.45
CA VAL A 164 -0.11 21.65 -6.70
C VAL A 164 1.21 21.78 -5.95
#